data_AF-A0A7J4NY97-F1
#
_entry.id   AF-A0A7J4NY97-F1
#
_cell.length_a   1.000
_cell.length_b   1.000
_cell.length_c   1.000
_cell.angle_alpha   90.00
_cell.angle_beta   90.00
_cell.angle_gamma   90.00
#
_symmetry.space_group_name_H-M   'P 1'
#
loop_
_entity.id
_entity.type
_entity.pdbx_description
1 polymer ?
#
loop_
_entity_poly.entity_id
_entity_poly.type
_entity_poly.pdbx_seq_one_letter_code
_entity_poly.pdbx_strand_id
1 'polypeptide(L)'
;MNTLFTNRDLAVGLGVAALFVVMGTFLFGYSMETLDVKAEDLGIEAEALFPSPFPEYVIPGMESDATNLLLGLVSTLLVFGVAWGVLKALAK
;
A
#
# COMPACT_ATOMS: atom_id res chain seq x y z
N MET A 1 12.04 -29.45 9.98
CA MET A 1 11.90 -28.04 9.55
C MET A 1 11.55 -27.23 10.79
N ASN A 2 12.56 -26.63 11.43
CA ASN A 2 12.31 -25.77 12.59
C ASN A 2 11.43 -24.61 12.13
N THR A 3 10.32 -24.36 12.83
CA THR A 3 9.47 -23.19 12.59
C THR A 3 10.32 -21.94 12.75
N LEU A 4 10.65 -21.31 11.62
CA LEU A 4 11.49 -20.12 11.56
C LEU A 4 10.81 -18.90 12.22
N PHE A 5 9.49 -18.95 12.39
CA PHE A 5 8.68 -17.92 13.03
C PHE A 5 7.65 -18.58 13.95
N THR A 6 7.43 -17.99 15.13
CA THR A 6 6.35 -18.39 16.04
C THR A 6 5.05 -17.68 15.68
N ASN A 7 3.91 -18.17 16.19
CA ASN A 7 2.61 -17.49 16.03
C ASN A 7 2.63 -16.05 16.55
N ARG A 8 3.43 -15.80 17.61
CA ARG A 8 3.63 -14.46 18.16
C ARG A 8 4.34 -13.54 17.18
N ASP A 9 5.38 -14.04 16.50
CA ASP A 9 6.14 -13.24 15.54
C ASP A 9 5.29 -12.86 14.32
N LEU A 10 4.45 -13.78 13.87
CA LEU A 10 3.49 -13.51 12.78
C LEU A 10 2.44 -12.48 13.19
N ALA A 11 1.88 -12.60 14.40
CA ALA A 11 0.91 -11.64 14.90
C ALA A 11 1.52 -10.24 15.07
N VAL A 12 2.76 -10.16 15.59
CA VAL A 12 3.48 -8.89 15.71
C VAL A 12 3.79 -8.30 14.34
N GLY A 13 4.29 -9.10 13.40
CA GLY A 13 4.60 -8.65 12.04
C GLY A 13 3.37 -8.11 11.30
N LEU A 14 2.25 -8.85 11.36
CA LEU A 14 0.97 -8.39 10.78
C LEU A 14 0.42 -7.15 11.48
N GLY A 15 0.55 -7.05 12.81
CA GLY A 15 0.15 -5.86 13.56
C GLY A 15 0.96 -4.63 13.16
N VAL A 16 2.28 -4.77 13.02
CA VAL A 16 3.16 -3.70 12.54
C VAL A 16 2.83 -3.32 11.10
N ALA A 17 2.57 -4.30 10.22
CA ALA A 17 2.16 -4.03 8.85
C ALA A 17 0.83 -3.26 8.79
N ALA A 18 -0.16 -3.65 9.59
CA ALA A 18 -1.44 -2.94 9.69
C ALA A 18 -1.27 -1.50 10.21
N LEU A 19 -0.39 -1.29 11.20
CA LEU A 19 -0.02 0.06 11.67
C LEU A 19 0.56 0.89 10.52
N PHE A 20 1.48 0.35 9.74
CA PHE A 20 2.05 1.05 8.59
C PHE A 20 1.03 1.36 7.51
N VAL A 21 0.05 0.48 7.27
CA VAL A 21 -1.06 0.79 6.36
C VAL A 21 -1.87 1.97 6.87
N VAL A 22 -2.25 1.98 8.16
CA VAL A 22 -2.98 3.10 8.77
C VAL A 22 -2.19 4.41 8.68
N MET A 23 -0.89 4.37 8.98
CA MET A 23 -0.02 5.54 8.83
C MET A 23 0.11 5.95 7.36
N GLY A 24 0.26 4.99 6.45
CA GLY A 24 0.28 5.22 5.01
C GLY A 24 -0.97 5.95 4.54
N THR A 25 -2.15 5.50 4.95
CA THR A 25 -3.42 6.10 4.53
C THR A 25 -3.65 7.49 5.13
N PHE A 26 -3.47 7.68 6.45
CA PHE A 26 -3.92 8.91 7.12
C PHE A 26 -2.82 9.92 7.43
N LEU A 27 -1.55 9.51 7.48
CA LEU A 27 -0.42 10.39 7.78
C LEU A 27 0.40 10.69 6.52
N PHE A 28 0.65 9.68 5.69
CA PHE A 28 1.46 9.83 4.48
C PHE A 28 0.62 9.96 3.21
N GLY A 29 -0.67 9.61 3.21
CA GLY A 29 -1.55 9.79 2.06
C GLY A 29 -1.73 11.27 1.70
N TYR A 30 -1.58 12.15 2.69
CA TYR A 30 -1.52 13.61 2.52
C TYR A 30 -0.10 14.15 2.41
N SER A 31 0.93 13.30 2.27
CA SER A 31 2.21 13.79 1.76
C SER A 31 1.96 14.12 0.30
N MET A 32 1.35 15.29 0.13
CA MET A 32 1.06 15.95 -1.12
C MET A 32 2.25 15.70 -2.00
N GLU A 33 2.02 15.30 -3.24
CA GLU A 33 3.05 15.25 -4.26
C GLU A 33 3.69 16.64 -4.30
N THR A 34 4.70 16.85 -3.45
CA THR A 34 5.07 18.22 -3.02
C THR A 34 5.66 18.99 -4.18
N LEU A 35 6.21 18.25 -5.13
CA LEU A 35 6.67 18.75 -6.41
C LEU A 35 5.51 19.09 -7.34
N ASP A 36 4.43 18.30 -7.37
CA ASP A 36 3.23 18.58 -8.16
C ASP A 36 2.49 19.81 -7.64
N VAL A 37 2.27 19.91 -6.32
CA VAL A 37 1.67 21.13 -5.72
C VAL A 37 2.53 22.36 -6.03
N LYS A 38 3.86 22.24 -6.02
CA LYS A 38 4.76 23.34 -6.36
C LYS A 38 4.78 23.64 -7.86
N ALA A 39 4.60 22.64 -8.71
CA ALA A 39 4.49 22.80 -10.15
C ALA A 39 3.17 23.50 -10.51
N GLU A 40 2.06 23.08 -9.92
CA GLU A 40 0.75 23.72 -10.02
C GLU A 40 0.79 25.18 -9.53
N ASP A 41 1.43 25.45 -8.38
CA ASP A 41 1.67 26.82 -7.88
C ASP A 41 2.41 27.71 -8.90
N LEU A 42 3.26 27.11 -9.73
CA LEU A 42 4.02 27.77 -10.80
C LEU A 42 3.27 27.78 -12.15
N GLY A 43 2.04 27.25 -12.21
CA GLY A 43 1.23 27.15 -13.42
C GLY A 43 1.67 26.06 -14.39
N ILE A 44 2.40 25.05 -13.90
CA ILE A 44 2.87 23.91 -14.68
C ILE A 44 1.95 22.73 -14.38
N GLU A 45 1.21 22.28 -15.39
CA GLU A 45 0.40 21.07 -15.31
C GLU A 45 1.16 19.87 -15.89
N ALA A 46 1.08 18.72 -15.21
CA ALA A 46 1.64 17.47 -15.70
C ALA A 46 0.70 16.87 -16.78
N GLU A 47 1.14 16.86 -18.04
CA GLU A 47 0.45 16.12 -19.09
C GLU A 47 0.96 14.67 -19.13
N ALA A 48 0.07 13.73 -18.79
CA ALA A 48 0.38 12.33 -18.94
C ALA A 48 0.48 11.96 -20.43
N LEU A 49 1.67 11.52 -20.88
CA LEU A 49 1.88 11.04 -22.25
C LEU A 49 0.98 9.85 -22.60
N PHE A 50 0.54 9.09 -21.59
CA PHE A 50 -0.40 7.99 -21.70
C PHE A 50 -1.42 8.06 -20.56
N PRO A 51 -2.71 7.77 -20.82
CA PRO A 51 -3.71 7.73 -19.77
C PRO A 51 -3.43 6.57 -18.80
N SER A 52 -3.32 6.88 -17.51
CA SER A 52 -3.24 5.85 -16.47
C SER A 52 -4.61 5.21 -16.26
N PRO A 53 -4.71 3.87 -16.20
CA PRO A 53 -5.95 3.21 -15.78
C PRO A 53 -6.34 3.53 -14.33
N PHE A 54 -5.37 3.96 -13.51
CA PHE A 54 -5.56 4.40 -12.13
C PHE A 54 -4.84 5.74 -11.92
N PRO A 55 -5.50 6.88 -12.27
CA PRO A 55 -4.98 8.21 -11.95
C PRO A 55 -4.79 8.33 -10.44
N GLU A 56 -3.72 9.00 -9.99
CA GLU A 56 -3.46 9.23 -8.55
C GLU A 56 -3.40 7.96 -7.68
N TYR A 57 -3.18 6.79 -8.29
CA TYR A 57 -3.24 5.48 -7.62
C TYR A 57 -4.56 5.17 -6.90
N VAL A 58 -5.63 5.88 -7.25
CA VAL A 58 -6.99 5.65 -6.73
C VAL A 58 -7.84 4.87 -7.73
N ILE A 59 -8.83 4.17 -7.19
CA ILE A 59 -9.87 3.54 -8.01
C ILE A 59 -10.89 4.64 -8.34
N PRO A 60 -11.10 4.99 -9.63
CA PRO A 60 -12.05 6.02 -10.00
C PRO A 60 -13.45 5.72 -9.45
N GLY A 61 -14.04 6.70 -8.77
CA GLY A 61 -15.36 6.53 -8.12
C GLY A 61 -15.31 5.87 -6.74
N MET A 62 -14.13 5.56 -6.21
CA MET A 62 -13.93 5.06 -4.84
C MET A 62 -12.75 5.74 -4.13
N GLU A 63 -12.70 7.07 -4.18
CA GLU A 63 -11.60 7.89 -3.64
C GLU A 63 -11.64 8.10 -2.12
N SER A 64 -12.44 7.32 -1.37
CA SER A 64 -12.58 7.52 0.07
C SER A 64 -11.40 6.95 0.88
N ASP A 65 -11.03 7.62 1.97
CA ASP A 65 -9.99 7.13 2.90
C ASP A 65 -10.27 5.71 3.40
N ALA A 66 -11.54 5.37 3.59
CA ALA A 66 -11.97 4.03 3.99
C ALA A 66 -11.69 2.99 2.91
N THR A 67 -11.87 3.35 1.64
CA THR A 67 -11.50 2.50 0.50
C THR A 67 -10.00 2.31 0.43
N ASN A 68 -9.23 3.39 0.56
CA ASN A 68 -7.76 3.34 0.50
C ASN A 68 -7.18 2.51 1.65
N LEU A 69 -7.73 2.64 2.86
CA LEU A 69 -7.38 1.81 4.01
C LEU A 69 -7.68 0.33 3.73
N LEU A 70 -8.87 0.03 3.24
CA LEU A 70 -9.27 -1.34 2.93
C LEU A 70 -8.37 -1.94 1.84
N LEU A 71 -8.07 -1.19 0.79
CA LEU A 71 -7.17 -1.59 -0.29
C LEU A 71 -5.76 -1.89 0.23
N GLY A 72 -5.23 -1.04 1.12
CA GLY A 72 -3.93 -1.27 1.75
C GLY A 72 -3.89 -2.53 2.62
N LEU A 73 -4.96 -2.79 3.39
CA LEU A 73 -5.07 -4.00 4.22
C LEU A 73 -5.18 -5.27 3.38
N VAL A 74 -6.05 -5.26 2.36
CA VAL A 74 -6.22 -6.38 1.43
C VAL A 74 -4.92 -6.68 0.69
N SER A 75 -4.23 -5.64 0.19
CA SER A 75 -2.94 -5.80 -0.49
C SER A 75 -1.88 -6.39 0.44
N THR A 76 -1.83 -5.95 1.70
CA THR A 76 -0.92 -6.50 2.71
C THR A 76 -1.16 -8.00 2.94
N LEU A 77 -2.42 -8.40 3.10
CA LEU A 77 -2.78 -9.81 3.27
C LEU A 77 -2.46 -10.65 2.04
N LEU A 78 -2.67 -10.10 0.84
CA LEU A 78 -2.34 -10.77 -0.42
C LEU A 78 -0.83 -11.01 -0.54
N VAL A 79 -0.01 -9.98 -0.29
CA VAL A 79 1.45 -10.10 -0.31
C VAL A 79 1.93 -11.11 0.73
N PHE A 80 1.40 -11.05 1.96
CA PHE A 80 1.71 -12.02 3.00
C PHE A 80 1.36 -13.45 2.57
N GLY A 81 0.16 -13.66 2.01
CA GLY A 81 -0.29 -14.96 1.52
C GLY A 81 0.59 -15.53 0.41
N VAL A 82 1.00 -14.69 -0.55
CA VAL A 82 1.92 -15.07 -1.63
C VAL A 82 3.30 -15.43 -1.06
N ALA A 83 3.88 -14.57 -0.23
CA ALA A 83 5.18 -14.81 0.39
C ALA A 83 5.20 -16.10 1.22
N TRP A 84 4.12 -16.35 1.96
CA TRP A 84 3.92 -17.58 2.73
C TRP A 84 3.80 -18.82 1.83
N GLY A 85 3.06 -18.70 0.72
CA GLY A 85 2.94 -19.75 -0.29
C GLY A 85 4.28 -20.11 -0.91
N VAL A 86 5.08 -19.10 -1.28
CA VAL A 86 6.44 -19.27 -1.82
C VAL A 86 7.34 -19.94 -0.78
N LEU A 87 7.32 -19.48 0.47
CA LEU A 87 8.09 -20.10 1.55
C LEU A 87 7.76 -21.59 1.69
N LYS A 88 6.47 -21.96 1.67
CA LYS A 88 6.04 -23.36 1.73
C LYS A 88 6.48 -24.18 0.51
N ALA A 89 6.48 -23.58 -0.68
CA ALA A 89 6.90 -24.25 -1.90
C ALA A 89 8.41 -24.52 -1.92
N LEU A 90 9.22 -23.59 -1.42
CA LEU A 90 10.68 -23.69 -1.37
C LEU A 90 11.20 -24.50 -0.17
N ALA A 91 10.44 -24.58 0.91
CA ALA A 91 10.81 -25.36 2.10
C ALA A 91 10.51 -26.86 1.96
N LYS A 92 10.10 -27.29 0.76
CA LYS A 92 9.88 -28.68 0.37
C LYS A 92 11.12 -29.26 -0.29
#